data_AF-A0A2N2D1N8-F1
#
_entry.id   AF-A0A2N2D1N8-F1
#
_cell.length_a   1.000
_cell.length_b   1.000
_cell.length_c   1.000
_cell.angle_alpha   90.00
_cell.angle_beta   90.00
_cell.angle_gamma   90.00
#
_symmetry.space_group_name_H-M   'P 1'
#
loop_
_entity.id
_entity.type
_entity.pdbx_description
1 polymer ?
#
loop_
_entity_poly.entity_id
_entity_poly.type
_entity_poly.pdbx_seq_one_letter_code
_entity_poly.pdbx_strand_id
1 'polypeptide(L)'
;MSRIKRAVLAVLLMFMIVGVAGCNADYNQLLQKTKIPEEPLIRVQIQFTDQKQTICYVKSLGLEEKGQIYTGGASLNYMYDREGKIIGSFNYQRVVYMKILTDEESTD
;
A
#
# COMPACT_ATOMS: atom_id res chain seq x y z
N MET A 1 52.43 -16.24 33.42
CA MET A 1 51.08 -16.48 32.87
C MET A 1 51.19 -17.55 31.79
N SER A 2 50.51 -18.70 31.92
CA SER A 2 50.66 -19.82 30.97
C SER A 2 50.20 -19.41 29.56
N ARG A 3 50.77 -20.04 28.51
CA ARG A 3 50.43 -19.74 27.10
C ARG A 3 48.92 -19.83 26.83
N ILE A 4 48.24 -20.74 27.52
CA ILE A 4 46.78 -20.91 27.47
C ILE A 4 46.05 -19.68 28.02
N LYS A 5 46.48 -19.14 29.16
CA LYS A 5 45.86 -17.93 29.75
C LYS A 5 46.03 -16.70 28.84
N ARG A 6 47.13 -16.61 28.09
CA ARG A 6 47.35 -15.53 27.09
C ARG A 6 46.44 -15.69 25.87
N ALA A 7 46.25 -16.91 25.38
CA ALA A 7 45.36 -17.19 24.26
C ALA A 7 43.88 -16.90 24.60
N VAL A 8 43.43 -17.34 25.79
CA VAL A 8 42.07 -17.05 26.27
C VAL A 8 41.84 -15.55 26.42
N LEU A 9 42.82 -14.82 26.98
CA LEU A 9 42.71 -13.36 27.12
C LEU A 9 42.63 -12.66 25.76
N ALA A 10 43.43 -13.09 24.78
CA ALA A 10 43.41 -12.52 23.43
C ALA A 10 42.06 -12.74 22.71
N VAL A 11 41.48 -13.92 22.87
CA VAL A 11 40.15 -14.25 22.30
C VAL A 11 39.06 -13.40 22.97
N LEU A 12 39.10 -13.25 24.30
CA LEU A 12 38.17 -12.39 25.04
C LEU A 12 38.26 -10.92 24.59
N LEU A 13 39.48 -10.43 24.37
CA LEU A 13 39.72 -9.07 23.91
C LEU A 13 39.17 -8.84 22.50
N MET A 14 39.29 -9.85 21.62
CA MET A 14 38.76 -9.81 20.26
C MET A 14 37.23 -9.74 20.24
N PHE A 15 36.54 -10.53 21.08
CA PHE A 15 35.09 -10.45 21.21
C PHE A 15 34.61 -9.10 21.76
N MET A 16 35.38 -8.50 22.68
CA MET A 16 35.05 -7.18 23.22
C MET A 16 35.07 -6.09 22.15
N ILE A 17 36.09 -6.10 21.26
CA ILE A 17 36.22 -5.13 20.15
C ILE A 17 35.05 -5.23 19.16
N VAL A 18 34.60 -6.45 18.85
CA VAL A 18 33.44 -6.66 17.95
C VAL A 18 32.13 -6.23 18.61
N GLY A 19 32.00 -6.40 19.93
CA GLY A 19 30.80 -6.02 20.68
C GLY A 19 30.53 -4.51 20.73
N VAL A 20 31.57 -3.66 20.79
CA VAL A 20 31.38 -2.20 20.83
C VAL A 20 31.09 -1.58 19.46
N ALA A 21 31.49 -2.22 18.35
CA ALA A 21 31.24 -1.72 17.00
C ALA A 21 29.79 -1.92 16.51
N GLY A 22 29.00 -2.77 17.16
CA GLY A 22 27.64 -3.15 16.74
C GLY A 22 26.48 -2.44 17.44
N CYS A 23 26.73 -1.57 18.43
CA CYS A 23 25.67 -1.04 19.30
C CYS A 23 24.85 0.14 18.74
N ASN A 24 25.14 0.63 17.53
CA ASN A 24 24.41 1.75 16.89
C ASN A 24 23.62 1.33 15.64
N ALA A 25 23.34 0.04 15.48
CA ALA A 25 22.41 -0.41 14.47
C ALA A 25 20.97 -0.20 14.99
N ASP A 26 20.28 0.80 14.43
CA ASP A 26 18.87 1.06 14.72
C ASP A 26 17.99 0.01 14.01
N TYR A 27 17.93 -1.20 14.56
CA TYR A 27 17.13 -2.31 14.05
C TYR A 27 15.63 -1.98 14.00
N ASN A 28 15.18 -0.90 14.65
CA ASN A 28 13.79 -0.43 14.56
C ASN A 28 13.44 0.01 13.13
N GLN A 29 14.40 0.45 12.32
CA GLN A 29 14.14 0.76 10.90
C GLN A 29 13.86 -0.48 10.06
N LEU A 30 14.40 -1.65 10.43
CA LEU A 30 14.14 -2.90 9.71
C LEU A 30 12.75 -3.49 10.04
N LEU A 31 12.16 -3.08 11.16
CA LEU A 31 10.85 -3.53 11.62
C LEU A 31 9.73 -2.52 11.36
N GLN A 32 10.07 -1.32 10.85
CA GLN A 32 9.06 -0.39 10.34
C GLN A 32 8.45 -0.99 9.07
N LYS A 33 7.35 -1.74 9.25
CA LYS A 33 6.36 -1.89 8.19
C LYS A 33 5.99 -0.46 7.78
N THR A 34 6.45 -0.05 6.60
CA THR A 34 5.97 1.17 5.96
C THR A 34 4.45 1.09 6.00
N LYS A 35 3.81 1.86 6.89
CA LYS A 35 2.39 2.10 6.79
C LYS A 35 2.25 2.97 5.55
N ILE A 36 2.16 2.31 4.40
CA ILE A 36 1.71 2.96 3.17
C ILE A 36 0.35 3.54 3.56
N PRO A 37 0.17 4.87 3.55
CA PRO A 37 -1.13 5.46 3.83
C PRO A 37 -2.13 4.76 2.91
N GLU A 38 -3.17 4.15 3.48
CA GLU A 38 -4.25 3.61 2.65
C GLU A 38 -4.84 4.80 1.89
N GLU A 39 -4.70 4.81 0.57
CA GLU A 39 -5.30 5.84 -0.26
C GLU A 39 -6.81 5.88 0.02
N PRO A 40 -7.38 7.08 0.25
CA PRO A 40 -8.77 7.19 0.60
C PRO A 40 -9.65 6.67 -0.53
N LEU A 41 -10.54 5.73 -0.19
CA LEU A 41 -11.49 5.16 -1.13
C LEU A 41 -12.62 6.16 -1.44
N ILE A 42 -12.94 6.30 -2.73
CA ILE A 42 -13.97 7.21 -3.24
C ILE A 42 -15.24 6.41 -3.47
N ARG A 43 -16.32 6.72 -2.75
CA ARG A 43 -17.64 6.12 -2.97
C ARG A 43 -18.26 6.70 -4.25
N VAL A 44 -18.67 5.82 -5.15
CA VAL A 44 -19.16 6.19 -6.48
C VAL A 44 -20.37 5.36 -6.89
N GLN A 45 -21.26 5.97 -7.66
CA GLN A 45 -22.20 5.25 -8.52
C GLN A 45 -21.64 5.21 -9.93
N ILE A 46 -21.47 4.01 -10.47
CA ILE A 46 -21.01 3.78 -11.84
C ILE A 46 -22.23 3.50 -12.72
N GLN A 47 -22.39 4.26 -13.80
CA GLN A 47 -23.33 3.96 -14.87
C GLN A 47 -22.58 3.28 -16.02
N PHE A 48 -23.01 2.08 -16.40
CA PHE A 48 -22.44 1.34 -17.52
C PHE A 48 -23.22 1.56 -18.83
N THR A 49 -22.55 1.29 -19.96
CA THR A 49 -23.13 1.41 -21.31
C THR A 49 -24.29 0.44 -21.56
N ASP A 50 -24.38 -0.65 -20.80
CA ASP A 50 -25.49 -1.61 -20.82
C ASP A 50 -26.65 -1.21 -19.91
N GLN A 51 -26.72 0.07 -19.52
CA GLN A 51 -27.71 0.66 -18.63
C GLN A 51 -27.67 0.16 -17.17
N LYS A 52 -26.78 -0.77 -16.81
CA LYS A 52 -26.62 -1.22 -15.43
C LYS A 52 -25.95 -0.13 -14.58
N GLN A 53 -26.31 -0.14 -13.30
CA GLN A 53 -25.73 0.74 -12.29
C GLN A 53 -25.12 -0.09 -11.15
N THR A 54 -24.06 0.42 -10.53
CA THR A 54 -23.44 -0.20 -9.35
C THR A 54 -22.88 0.89 -8.44
N ILE A 55 -23.14 0.74 -7.14
CA ILE A 55 -22.51 1.57 -6.11
C ILE A 55 -21.36 0.78 -5.50
N CYS A 56 -20.16 1.36 -5.51
CA CYS A 56 -18.97 0.76 -4.93
C CYS A 56 -17.97 1.84 -4.52
N TYR A 57 -16.80 1.40 -4.08
CA TYR A 57 -15.65 2.27 -3.81
C TYR A 57 -14.57 2.07 -4.87
N VAL A 58 -13.83 3.12 -5.21
CA VAL A 58 -12.68 3.08 -6.13
C VAL A 58 -11.51 3.85 -5.54
N LYS A 59 -10.27 3.48 -5.92
CA LYS A 59 -9.06 4.19 -5.47
C LYS A 59 -8.82 5.50 -6.21
N SER A 60 -9.21 5.56 -7.47
CA SER A 60 -9.05 6.72 -8.34
C SER A 60 -10.17 6.74 -9.38
N LEU A 61 -10.49 7.92 -9.89
CA LEU A 61 -11.41 8.11 -11.01
C LEU A 61 -10.71 7.99 -12.38
N GLY A 62 -9.48 7.46 -12.42
CA GLY A 62 -8.71 7.29 -13.64
C GLY A 62 -7.92 8.54 -14.05
N LEU A 63 -7.86 9.55 -13.17
CA LEU A 63 -6.95 10.68 -13.25
C LEU A 63 -5.85 10.44 -12.20
N GLU A 64 -4.72 9.86 -12.60
CA GLU A 64 -3.53 9.95 -11.76
C GLU A 64 -3.16 11.43 -11.57
N GLU A 65 -2.65 11.82 -10.39
CA GLU A 65 -2.26 13.20 -10.07
C GLU A 65 -1.29 13.82 -11.09
N LYS A 66 -0.59 13.00 -11.87
CA LYS A 66 0.36 13.42 -12.91
C LYS A 66 -0.25 13.51 -14.32
N GLY A 67 -1.56 13.30 -14.47
CA GLY A 67 -2.25 13.39 -15.76
C GLY A 67 -1.85 12.33 -16.79
N GLN A 68 -1.14 11.28 -16.39
CA GLN A 68 -0.81 10.16 -17.28
C GLN A 68 -2.02 9.24 -17.38
N ILE A 69 -2.91 9.54 -18.32
CA ILE A 69 -3.93 8.60 -18.76
C ILE A 69 -3.21 7.57 -19.64
N TYR A 70 -3.00 6.36 -19.12
CA TYR A 70 -2.54 5.23 -19.93
C TYR A 70 -3.64 4.85 -20.92
N THR A 71 -3.66 5.51 -22.09
CA THR A 71 -4.54 5.20 -23.21
C THR A 71 -4.01 3.98 -23.96
N GLY A 72 -4.10 2.80 -23.35
CA GLY A 72 -3.57 1.57 -23.90
C GLY A 72 -4.31 0.33 -23.39
N GLY A 73 -5.52 0.10 -23.88
CA GLY A 73 -6.26 -1.16 -23.67
C GLY A 73 -7.28 -1.15 -22.54
N ALA A 74 -7.94 -2.30 -22.34
CA ALA A 74 -8.87 -2.54 -21.24
C ALA A 74 -8.12 -2.43 -19.90
N SER A 75 -8.04 -1.23 -19.33
CA SER A 75 -7.54 -1.08 -17.98
C SER A 75 -8.50 -1.80 -17.03
N LEU A 76 -8.01 -2.86 -16.39
CA LEU A 76 -8.75 -3.57 -15.37
C LEU A 76 -8.79 -2.68 -14.12
N ASN A 77 -9.98 -2.22 -13.77
CA ASN A 77 -10.21 -1.39 -12.58
C ASN A 77 -10.98 -2.19 -11.55
N TYR A 78 -10.69 -1.96 -10.28
CA TYR A 78 -11.30 -2.71 -9.18
C TYR A 78 -12.42 -1.92 -8.51
N MET A 79 -13.45 -2.64 -8.12
CA MET A 79 -14.49 -2.19 -7.21
C MET A 79 -14.15 -2.68 -5.82
N TYR A 80 -14.23 -1.79 -4.84
CA TYR A 80 -14.00 -2.09 -3.44
C TYR A 80 -15.29 -1.94 -2.64
N ASP A 81 -15.38 -2.65 -1.52
CA ASP A 81 -16.34 -2.33 -0.46
C ASP A 81 -15.78 -1.23 0.47
N ARG A 82 -16.54 -0.90 1.54
CA ARG A 82 -16.15 0.12 2.52
C ARG A 82 -14.87 -0.24 3.27
N GLU A 83 -14.56 -1.52 3.41
CA GLU A 83 -13.36 -2.03 4.10
C GLU A 83 -12.15 -2.15 3.16
N GLY A 84 -12.31 -1.77 1.89
CA GLY A 84 -11.24 -1.86 0.90
C GLY A 84 -11.00 -3.26 0.36
N LYS A 85 -11.93 -4.20 0.55
CA LYS A 85 -11.88 -5.51 -0.09
C LYS A 85 -12.38 -5.42 -1.53
N ILE A 86 -11.68 -6.07 -2.45
CA ILE A 86 -12.10 -6.17 -3.85
C ILE A 86 -13.39 -7.00 -3.93
N ILE A 87 -14.44 -6.41 -4.47
CA ILE A 87 -15.75 -7.04 -4.70
C ILE A 87 -16.08 -7.23 -6.18
N GLY A 88 -15.26 -6.66 -7.07
CA GLY A 88 -15.48 -6.78 -8.51
C GLY A 88 -14.43 -6.04 -9.32
N SER A 89 -14.61 -6.06 -10.64
CA SER A 89 -13.79 -5.27 -11.56
C SER A 89 -14.61 -4.75 -12.73
N PHE A 90 -14.14 -3.67 -13.34
CA PHE A 90 -14.74 -3.05 -14.51
C PHE A 90 -13.69 -2.52 -15.48
N ASN A 91 -14.14 -2.23 -16.70
CA ASN A 91 -13.35 -1.59 -17.73
C ASN A 91 -13.95 -0.20 -17.98
N TYR A 92 -13.12 0.86 -17.95
CA TYR A 92 -13.55 2.23 -18.23
C TYR A 92 -14.23 2.41 -19.59
N GLN A 93 -13.88 1.61 -20.60
CA GLN A 93 -14.55 1.62 -21.91
C GLN A 93 -16.05 1.27 -21.85
N ARG A 94 -16.49 0.62 -20.77
CA ARG A 94 -17.89 0.27 -20.53
C ARG A 94 -18.60 1.25 -19.59
N VAL A 95 -17.91 2.27 -19.08
CA VAL A 95 -18.47 3.27 -18.17
C VAL A 95 -18.95 4.46 -18.97
N VAL A 96 -20.21 4.87 -18.75
CA VAL A 96 -20.76 6.12 -19.31
C VAL A 96 -20.33 7.29 -18.43
N TYR A 97 -20.53 7.18 -17.12
CA TYR A 97 -20.08 8.16 -16.14
C TYR A 97 -19.93 7.53 -14.75
N MET A 98 -19.22 8.22 -13.87
CA MET A 98 -19.16 7.92 -12.44
C MET A 98 -19.60 9.16 -11.67
N LYS A 99 -20.57 9.00 -10.77
CA LYS A 99 -21.01 10.06 -9.84
C LYS A 99 -20.38 9.78 -8.48
N ILE A 100 -19.64 10.75 -7.92
CA ILE A 100 -19.17 10.68 -6.53
C ILE A 100 -20.38 10.84 -5.62
N LEU A 101 -20.53 9.93 -4.66
CA LEU A 101 -21.58 10.00 -3.65
C LEU A 101 -20.98 10.55 -2.36
N THR A 102 -21.48 11.69 -1.89
CA THR A 102 -21.17 12.20 -0.55
C THR A 102 -22.05 11.52 0.48
N ASP A 103 -21.63 11.51 1.75
CA ASP A 103 -22.39 10.90 2.85
C ASP A 103 -23.76 11.57 3.09
N GLU A 104 -23.98 12.76 2.54
CA GLU A 104 -25.27 13.47 2.63
C GLU A 104 -26.32 12.98 1.63
N GLU A 105 -25.92 12.32 0.53
CA GLU A 105 -26.83 11.78 -0.48
C GLU A 105 -27.32 10.35 -0.17
N SER A 106 -27.01 9.79 1.01
CA SER A 106 -27.36 8.40 1.37
C SER A 106 -28.68 8.23 2.12
N THR A 107 -29.61 9.18 2.02
CA THR A 107 -30.95 9.05 2.61
C THR A 107 -31.99 9.08 1.51
N ASP A 108 -32.31 7.90 0.98
CA ASP A 108 -33.63 7.53 0.42
C ASP A 108 -33.72 6.00 0.26
#